data_AF-A0AAU5A5D8-F1
#
_entry.id   AF-A0AAU5A5D8-F1
#
_cell.length_a   1.000
_cell.length_b   1.000
_cell.length_c   1.000
_cell.angle_alpha   90.00
_cell.angle_beta   90.00
_cell.angle_gamma   90.00
#
_symmetry.space_group_name_H-M   'P 1'
#
loop_
_entity.id
_entity.type
_entity.pdbx_description
1 polymer ?
#
loop_
_entity_poly.entity_id
_entity_poly.type
_entity_poly.pdbx_seq_one_letter_code
_entity_poly.pdbx_strand_id
1 'polypeptide(L)'
;MALGTATATASYELRFDSGRICLDLLATTHPEERLDAAEPLRAWIAGSGLVPAGTPLAPVDSSWLVGFRELRSHIGQLVRAEPSRDSRPFVIALARVNELARTAPPVAHAVWDAGGSLVRALDGPPAPAALLAAIARDTVELLTDPAARASIRQCEGDNCPIVYLDTSRGRRRRWCSSEVCGNRERVARHRRRAALARA
;
A
#
# COMPACT_ATOMS: atom_id res chain seq x y z
N MET A 1 -6.78 19.63 -39.87
CA MET A 1 -5.80 18.53 -39.81
C MET A 1 -4.74 18.85 -38.77
N ALA A 2 -4.14 17.81 -38.18
CA ALA A 2 -3.13 17.80 -37.13
C ALA A 2 -3.69 18.12 -35.71
N LEU A 3 -4.37 17.16 -35.09
CA LEU A 3 -3.81 16.09 -34.24
C LEU A 3 -3.52 16.60 -32.83
N GLY A 4 -4.55 16.47 -31.98
CA GLY A 4 -4.37 16.52 -30.54
C GLY A 4 -3.40 15.43 -30.11
N THR A 5 -2.29 15.84 -29.50
CA THR A 5 -1.40 14.97 -28.76
C THR A 5 -2.15 14.48 -27.53
N ALA A 6 -2.87 13.37 -27.67
CA ALA A 6 -3.23 12.53 -26.56
C ALA A 6 -1.92 11.93 -26.02
N THR A 7 -1.31 12.61 -25.05
CA THR A 7 -0.29 12.03 -24.19
C THR A 7 -0.96 10.88 -23.46
N ALA A 8 -0.75 9.66 -23.95
CA ALA A 8 -1.13 8.44 -23.27
C ALA A 8 -0.25 8.31 -22.01
N THR A 9 -0.56 9.11 -20.99
CA THR A 9 -0.23 8.76 -19.61
C THR A 9 -1.26 7.72 -19.22
N ALA A 10 -0.94 6.44 -19.43
CA ALA A 10 -1.61 5.40 -18.65
C ALA A 10 -1.37 5.79 -17.19
N SER A 11 -2.40 6.33 -16.54
CA SER A 11 -2.31 6.83 -15.18
C SER A 11 -1.82 5.70 -14.28
N TYR A 12 -0.60 5.87 -13.78
CA TYR A 12 0.01 5.08 -12.71
C TYR A 12 -0.78 5.34 -11.43
N GLU A 13 -2.03 4.87 -11.36
CA GLU A 13 -2.88 5.17 -10.22
C GLU A 13 -2.42 4.31 -9.04
N LEU A 14 -1.78 4.97 -8.08
CA LEU A 14 -1.40 4.36 -6.81
C LEU A 14 -2.66 3.94 -6.07
N ARG A 15 -2.60 2.77 -5.42
CA ARG A 15 -3.77 2.15 -4.80
C ARG A 15 -3.61 2.11 -3.29
N PHE A 16 -4.67 2.51 -2.60
CA PHE A 16 -4.73 2.60 -1.13
C PHE A 16 -5.92 1.83 -0.55
N ASP A 17 -6.42 0.84 -1.29
CA ASP A 17 -7.63 0.08 -0.95
C ASP A 17 -7.37 -1.11 0.01
N SER A 18 -6.12 -1.34 0.41
CA SER A 18 -5.72 -2.58 1.10
C SER A 18 -6.03 -2.56 2.59
N GLY A 19 -6.45 -1.40 3.13
CA GLY A 19 -6.99 -1.22 4.49
C GLY A 19 -5.93 -1.00 5.57
N ARG A 20 -4.64 -1.04 5.21
CA ARG A 20 -3.47 -0.78 6.07
C ARG A 20 -2.34 -0.27 5.17
N ILE A 21 -1.55 0.68 5.65
CA ILE A 21 -0.46 1.27 4.86
C ILE A 21 0.62 0.24 4.50
N CYS A 22 0.92 -0.72 5.37
CA CYS A 22 1.85 -1.80 5.05
C CYS A 22 1.37 -2.69 3.88
N LEU A 23 0.05 -2.90 3.78
CA LEU A 23 -0.56 -3.66 2.69
C LEU A 23 -0.67 -2.82 1.41
N ASP A 24 -0.91 -1.52 1.53
CA ASP A 24 -0.85 -0.59 0.38
C ASP A 24 0.56 -0.49 -0.20
N LEU A 25 1.59 -0.54 0.65
CA LEU A 25 2.98 -0.65 0.19
C LEU A 25 3.16 -1.95 -0.59
N LEU A 26 2.63 -3.07 -0.10
CA LEU A 26 2.68 -4.36 -0.80
C LEU A 26 1.99 -4.32 -2.17
N ALA A 27 0.90 -3.55 -2.30
CA ALA A 27 0.14 -3.43 -3.53
C ALA A 27 0.90 -2.72 -4.66
N THR A 28 1.96 -1.96 -4.35
CA THR A 28 2.77 -1.22 -5.34
C THR A 28 3.55 -2.10 -6.33
N THR A 29 3.53 -3.43 -6.20
CA THR A 29 4.14 -4.35 -7.18
C THR A 29 3.17 -4.79 -8.28
N HIS A 30 1.90 -4.37 -8.25
CA HIS A 30 0.88 -4.86 -9.17
C HIS A 30 0.04 -3.71 -9.77
N PRO A 31 -0.26 -3.74 -11.08
CA PRO A 31 0.10 -4.75 -12.07
C PRO A 31 1.59 -4.79 -12.45
N GLU A 32 2.33 -3.74 -12.16
CA GLU A 32 3.77 -3.61 -12.39
C GLU A 32 4.39 -2.85 -11.21
N GLU A 33 5.72 -2.73 -11.20
CA GLU A 33 6.45 -1.94 -10.19
C GLU A 33 6.03 -0.47 -10.26
N ARG A 34 5.55 0.08 -9.13
CA ARG A 34 5.12 1.48 -9.01
C ARG A 34 6.11 2.38 -8.27
N LEU A 35 7.11 1.83 -7.61
CA LEU A 35 8.12 2.59 -6.88
C LEU A 35 9.46 2.50 -7.61
N ASP A 36 9.52 2.92 -8.87
CA ASP A 36 10.70 2.87 -9.75
C ASP A 36 11.47 4.18 -9.89
N ALA A 37 10.85 5.29 -9.50
CA ALA A 37 11.47 6.60 -9.48
C ALA A 37 11.08 7.39 -8.22
N ALA A 38 11.82 8.47 -7.98
CA ALA A 38 11.61 9.33 -6.82
C ALA A 38 10.21 9.97 -6.80
N GLU A 39 9.65 10.30 -7.97
CA GLU A 39 8.36 10.99 -8.05
C GLU A 39 7.16 10.08 -7.71
N PRO A 40 7.03 8.85 -8.25
CA PRO A 40 6.04 7.89 -7.76
C PRO A 40 6.15 7.59 -6.26
N LEU A 41 7.37 7.52 -5.71
CA LEU A 41 7.56 7.33 -4.26
C LEU A 41 7.05 8.52 -3.45
N ARG A 42 7.34 9.76 -3.87
CA ARG A 42 6.78 10.97 -3.24
C ARG A 42 5.25 10.96 -3.28
N ALA A 43 4.68 10.67 -4.44
CA ALA A 43 3.23 10.57 -4.62
C ALA A 43 2.62 9.49 -3.71
N TRP A 44 3.28 8.34 -3.55
CA TRP A 44 2.82 7.26 -2.66
C TRP A 44 2.92 7.63 -1.17
N ILE A 45 4.00 8.29 -0.74
CA ILE A 45 4.16 8.77 0.64
C ILE A 45 3.03 9.74 1.00
N ALA A 46 2.70 10.68 0.11
CA ALA A 46 1.59 11.61 0.33
C ALA A 46 0.22 10.92 0.24
N GLY A 47 -0.02 10.12 -0.81
CA GLY A 47 -1.32 9.48 -1.05
C GLY A 47 -1.70 8.42 -0.02
N SER A 48 -0.72 7.77 0.61
CA SER A 48 -0.96 6.81 1.70
C SER A 48 -1.35 7.46 3.04
N GLY A 49 -1.25 8.79 3.15
CA GLY A 49 -1.49 9.52 4.40
C GLY A 49 -0.38 9.36 5.45
N LEU A 50 0.76 8.76 5.08
CA LEU A 50 1.93 8.63 5.96
C LEU A 50 2.37 10.00 6.50
N VAL A 51 2.30 11.01 5.62
CA VAL A 51 2.46 12.43 5.93
C VAL A 51 1.19 13.20 5.53
N PRO A 52 0.85 14.31 6.20
CA PRO A 52 -0.19 15.23 5.74
C PRO A 52 0.08 15.73 4.30
N ALA A 53 -0.99 16.02 3.55
CA ALA A 53 -0.87 16.56 2.20
C ALA A 53 -0.08 17.88 2.19
N GLY A 54 0.82 18.04 1.22
CA GLY A 54 1.69 19.22 1.11
C GLY A 54 2.88 19.23 2.08
N THR A 55 3.10 18.18 2.88
CA THR A 55 4.30 18.08 3.73
C THR A 55 5.56 18.10 2.86
N PRO A 56 6.51 19.03 3.10
CA PRO A 56 7.78 19.02 2.38
C PRO A 56 8.58 17.77 2.71
N LEU A 57 9.15 17.14 1.68
CA LEU A 57 10.06 16.01 1.80
C LEU A 57 11.47 16.44 1.39
N ALA A 58 12.48 15.90 2.05
CA ALA A 58 13.85 16.02 1.55
C ALA A 58 13.96 15.38 0.15
N PRO A 59 15.01 15.73 -0.64
CA PRO A 59 15.22 15.12 -1.94
C PRO A 59 15.26 13.58 -1.85
N VAL A 60 14.21 12.93 -2.35
CA VAL A 60 14.12 11.48 -2.48
C VAL A 60 15.13 11.02 -3.54
N ASP A 61 16.06 10.16 -3.13
CA ASP A 61 17.09 9.56 -3.96
C ASP A 61 16.89 8.03 -4.07
N SER A 62 17.85 7.35 -4.69
CA SER A 62 17.80 5.89 -4.88
C SER A 62 17.82 5.11 -3.58
N SER A 63 18.42 5.64 -2.50
CA SER A 63 18.48 4.94 -1.21
C SER A 63 17.10 4.81 -0.56
N TRP A 64 16.22 5.80 -0.76
CA TRP A 64 14.83 5.73 -0.31
C TRP A 64 14.10 4.61 -1.07
N LEU A 65 14.22 4.57 -2.40
CA LEU A 65 13.57 3.53 -3.21
C LEU A 65 13.99 2.13 -2.76
N VAL A 66 15.29 1.93 -2.50
CA VAL A 66 15.81 0.67 -1.96
C VAL A 66 15.17 0.35 -0.62
N GLY A 67 15.19 1.28 0.35
CA GLY A 67 14.64 1.03 1.68
C GLY A 67 13.14 0.68 1.68
N PHE A 68 12.33 1.37 0.89
CA PHE A 68 10.89 1.08 0.78
C PHE A 68 10.63 -0.26 0.09
N ARG A 69 11.41 -0.61 -0.96
CA ARG A 69 11.29 -1.91 -1.66
C ARG A 69 11.75 -3.08 -0.78
N GLU A 70 12.81 -2.90 0.00
CA GLU A 70 13.29 -3.90 0.96
C GLU A 70 12.25 -4.15 2.06
N LEU A 71 11.71 -3.09 2.67
CA LEU A 71 10.63 -3.21 3.65
C LEU A 71 9.40 -3.90 3.03
N ARG A 72 9.00 -3.52 1.82
CA ARG A 72 7.90 -4.16 1.08
C ARG A 72 8.14 -5.66 0.90
N SER A 73 9.36 -6.07 0.56
CA SER A 73 9.74 -7.48 0.42
C SER A 73 9.60 -8.24 1.73
N HIS A 74 10.07 -7.66 2.85
CA HIS A 74 9.91 -8.25 4.18
C HIS A 74 8.44 -8.37 4.59
N ILE A 75 7.63 -7.33 4.38
CA ILE A 75 6.18 -7.38 4.63
C ILE A 75 5.54 -8.50 3.81
N GLY A 76 5.91 -8.65 2.54
CA GLY A 76 5.39 -9.71 1.67
C GLY A 76 5.66 -11.11 2.20
N GLN A 77 6.87 -11.35 2.72
CA GLN A 77 7.23 -12.63 3.35
C GLN A 77 6.41 -12.89 4.61
N LEU A 78 6.20 -11.88 5.45
CA LEU A 78 5.49 -12.01 6.73
C LEU A 78 3.97 -12.17 6.56
N VAL A 79 3.38 -11.44 5.63
CA VAL A 79 1.92 -11.41 5.44
C VAL A 79 1.41 -12.67 4.73
N ARG A 80 2.18 -13.18 3.75
CA ARG A 80 1.76 -14.31 2.90
C ARG A 80 2.08 -15.68 3.50
N ALA A 81 3.05 -15.77 4.41
CA ALA A 81 3.42 -17.03 5.06
C ALA A 81 2.73 -17.19 6.42
N GLU A 82 2.50 -18.44 6.82
CA GLU A 82 2.12 -18.74 8.20
C GLU A 82 3.30 -18.44 9.15
N PRO A 83 3.05 -17.86 10.35
CA PRO A 83 4.10 -17.62 11.32
C PRO A 83 4.83 -18.90 11.72
N SER A 84 6.15 -18.92 11.52
CA SER A 84 6.99 -20.07 11.85
C SER A 84 8.37 -19.61 12.34
N ARG A 85 8.82 -20.19 13.45
CA ARG A 85 10.17 -19.96 13.99
C ARG A 85 11.25 -20.74 13.22
N ASP A 86 10.86 -21.78 12.51
CA ASP A 86 11.77 -22.64 11.75
C ASP A 86 12.00 -22.11 10.32
N SER A 87 11.12 -21.22 9.85
CA SER A 87 11.27 -20.53 8.57
C SER A 87 12.32 -19.42 8.67
N ARG A 88 13.54 -19.71 8.22
CA ARG A 88 14.63 -18.71 8.17
C ARG A 88 14.23 -17.41 7.44
N PRO A 89 13.55 -17.43 6.27
CA PRO A 89 13.08 -16.19 5.63
C PRO A 89 12.13 -15.40 6.51
N PHE A 90 11.17 -16.06 7.18
CA PHE A 90 10.22 -15.42 8.08
C PHE A 90 10.93 -14.75 9.26
N VAL A 91 11.87 -15.46 9.91
CA VAL A 91 12.64 -14.93 11.04
C VAL A 91 13.48 -13.71 10.63
N ILE A 92 14.14 -13.75 9.47
CA ILE A 92 14.92 -12.62 8.97
C ILE A 92 14.02 -11.42 8.66
N ALA A 93 12.90 -11.63 7.96
CA ALA A 93 11.96 -10.56 7.65
C ALA A 93 11.39 -9.92 8.93
N LEU A 94 11.02 -10.74 9.92
CA LEU A 94 10.49 -10.27 11.20
C LEU A 94 11.53 -9.43 11.94
N ALA A 95 12.79 -9.89 12.01
CA ALA A 95 13.87 -9.15 12.63
C ALA A 95 14.11 -7.79 11.95
N ARG A 96 14.06 -7.73 10.61
CA ARG A 96 14.23 -6.48 9.85
C ARG A 96 13.09 -5.50 10.04
N VAL A 97 11.84 -5.97 10.10
CA VAL A 97 10.69 -5.11 10.43
C VAL A 97 10.82 -4.58 11.85
N ASN A 98 11.15 -5.45 12.82
CA ASN A 98 11.33 -5.03 14.21
C ASN A 98 12.49 -4.03 14.37
N GLU A 99 13.57 -4.18 13.60
CA GLU A 99 14.67 -3.21 13.53
C GLU A 99 14.19 -1.82 13.14
N LEU A 100 13.51 -1.73 12.00
CA LEU A 100 12.99 -0.46 11.47
C LEU A 100 11.98 0.17 12.44
N ALA A 101 11.14 -0.64 13.09
CA ALA A 101 10.13 -0.18 14.03
C ALA A 101 10.72 0.52 15.27
N ARG A 102 11.99 0.28 15.63
CA ARG A 102 12.63 0.93 16.78
C ARG A 102 12.91 2.42 16.55
N THR A 103 13.07 2.84 15.31
CA THR A 103 13.25 4.27 14.99
C THR A 103 11.99 5.05 15.35
N ALA A 104 12.14 6.28 15.85
CA ALA A 104 11.01 7.15 16.14
C ALA A 104 10.29 7.53 14.83
N PRO A 105 8.97 7.34 14.72
CA PRO A 105 8.18 7.74 13.56
C PRO A 105 8.03 9.27 13.54
N PRO A 106 7.53 9.85 12.45
CA PRO A 106 7.27 11.28 12.39
C PRO A 106 6.35 11.72 13.54
N VAL A 107 6.79 12.73 14.30
CA VAL A 107 6.01 13.28 15.41
C VAL A 107 4.89 14.13 14.82
N ALA A 108 3.65 13.74 15.11
CA ALA A 108 2.46 14.43 14.65
C ALA A 108 1.87 15.29 15.77
N HIS A 109 1.39 16.48 15.41
CA HIS A 109 0.67 17.39 16.30
C HIS A 109 -0.51 18.03 15.55
N ALA A 110 -1.47 18.57 16.29
CA ALA A 110 -2.64 19.24 15.72
C ALA A 110 -2.39 20.75 15.64
N VAL A 111 -2.69 21.35 14.49
CA VAL A 111 -2.63 22.81 14.27
C VAL A 111 -3.93 23.29 13.66
N TRP A 112 -4.22 24.59 13.79
CA TRP A 112 -5.33 25.22 13.08
C TRP A 112 -4.90 25.60 11.66
N ASP A 113 -5.72 25.28 10.67
CA ASP A 113 -5.55 25.82 9.31
C ASP A 113 -6.15 27.23 9.17
N ALA A 114 -5.97 27.85 8.01
CA ALA A 114 -6.49 29.19 7.72
C ALA A 114 -8.03 29.27 7.73
N GLY A 115 -8.72 28.14 7.59
CA GLY A 115 -10.18 28.02 7.65
C GLY A 115 -10.71 27.77 9.06
N GLY A 116 -9.84 27.71 10.07
CA GLY A 116 -10.22 27.43 11.45
C GLY A 116 -10.57 25.97 11.73
N SER A 117 -10.08 25.03 10.90
CA SER A 117 -10.20 23.59 11.15
C SER A 117 -8.91 23.02 11.75
N LEU A 118 -9.03 22.01 12.61
CA LEU A 118 -7.87 21.27 13.11
C LEU A 118 -7.34 20.31 12.05
N VAL A 119 -6.07 20.46 11.71
CA VAL A 119 -5.35 19.60 10.78
C VAL A 119 -4.13 18.97 11.43
N ARG A 120 -3.73 17.80 10.93
CA ARG A 120 -2.49 17.13 11.35
C ARG A 120 -1.30 17.80 10.69
N ALA A 121 -0.29 18.14 11.47
CA ALA A 121 1.02 18.59 11.02
C ALA A 121 2.13 17.68 11.59
N LEU A 122 3.34 17.83 11.06
CA LEU A 122 4.54 17.13 11.54
C LEU A 122 5.58 18.14 12.03
N ASP A 123 6.40 17.73 13.01
CA ASP A 123 7.57 18.50 13.47
C ASP A 123 8.69 18.45 12.42
N GLY A 124 8.52 19.23 11.35
CA GLY A 124 9.46 19.34 10.24
C GLY A 124 9.39 18.19 9.21
N PRO A 125 10.22 18.26 8.16
CA PRO A 125 10.29 17.23 7.14
C PRO A 125 10.75 15.88 7.72
N PRO A 126 9.99 14.79 7.50
CA PRO A 126 10.36 13.50 8.06
C PRO A 126 11.57 12.88 7.35
N ALA A 127 12.47 12.30 8.14
CA ALA A 127 13.57 11.50 7.62
C ALA A 127 13.06 10.15 7.05
N PRO A 128 13.80 9.52 6.10
CA PRO A 128 13.38 8.26 5.47
C PRO A 128 13.18 7.14 6.49
N ALA A 129 14.09 7.06 7.46
CA ALA A 129 14.05 6.06 8.52
C ALA A 129 12.79 6.20 9.38
N ALA A 130 12.31 7.42 9.63
CA ALA A 130 11.08 7.65 10.37
C ALA A 130 9.84 7.17 9.59
N LEU A 131 9.79 7.42 8.28
CA LEU A 131 8.73 6.94 7.40
C LEU A 131 8.69 5.41 7.34
N LEU A 132 9.85 4.77 7.16
CA LEU A 132 9.98 3.31 7.20
C LEU A 132 9.57 2.74 8.56
N ALA A 133 9.92 3.41 9.66
CA ALA A 133 9.53 3.00 11.00
C ALA A 133 8.02 3.02 11.22
N ALA A 134 7.33 4.04 10.71
CA ALA A 134 5.88 4.12 10.79
C ALA A 134 5.19 2.95 10.05
N ILE A 135 5.67 2.58 8.86
CA ILE A 135 5.15 1.41 8.12
C ILE A 135 5.51 0.10 8.82
N ALA A 136 6.73 -0.01 9.35
CA ALA A 136 7.16 -1.17 10.11
C ALA A 136 6.32 -1.38 11.37
N ARG A 137 5.98 -0.31 12.09
CA ARG A 137 5.07 -0.35 13.25
C ARG A 137 3.65 -0.77 12.85
N ASP A 138 3.08 -0.22 11.77
CA ASP A 138 1.79 -0.69 11.25
C ASP A 138 1.81 -2.19 10.90
N THR A 139 2.94 -2.67 10.37
CA THR A 139 3.16 -4.10 10.09
C THR A 139 3.17 -4.92 11.39
N VAL A 140 3.87 -4.45 12.44
CA VAL A 140 3.88 -5.11 13.75
C VAL A 140 2.47 -5.22 14.30
N GLU A 141 1.73 -4.10 14.35
CA GLU A 141 0.34 -4.06 14.84
C GLU A 141 -0.57 -5.03 14.05
N LEU A 142 -0.43 -5.10 12.73
CA LEU A 142 -1.16 -6.05 11.90
C LEU A 142 -0.84 -7.51 12.24
N LEU A 143 0.44 -7.83 12.47
CA LEU A 143 0.89 -9.20 12.73
C LEU A 143 0.57 -9.68 14.15
N THR A 144 0.52 -8.76 15.12
CA THR A 144 0.28 -9.09 16.53
C THR A 144 -1.18 -9.00 16.95
N ASP A 145 -2.06 -8.43 16.13
CA ASP A 145 -3.52 -8.50 16.32
C ASP A 145 -4.08 -9.77 15.66
N PRO A 146 -4.54 -10.77 16.43
CA PRO A 146 -5.07 -12.02 15.87
C PRO A 146 -6.32 -11.81 15.00
N ALA A 147 -7.16 -10.84 15.34
CA ALA A 147 -8.38 -10.55 14.59
C ALA A 147 -8.06 -9.89 13.25
N ALA A 148 -7.12 -8.93 13.24
CA ALA A 148 -6.65 -8.32 12.00
C ALA A 148 -5.90 -9.33 11.13
N ARG A 149 -4.98 -10.12 11.69
CA ARG A 149 -4.24 -11.17 10.96
C ARG A 149 -5.19 -12.15 10.29
N ALA A 150 -6.21 -12.63 11.00
CA ALA A 150 -7.22 -13.55 10.46
C ALA A 150 -8.15 -12.93 9.41
N SER A 151 -8.22 -11.59 9.34
CA SER A 151 -8.97 -10.84 8.33
C SER A 151 -8.17 -10.55 7.06
N ILE A 152 -6.89 -10.93 7.01
CA ILE A 152 -6.09 -10.80 5.78
C ILE A 152 -6.64 -11.75 4.71
N ARG A 153 -6.79 -11.24 3.49
CA ARG A 153 -7.31 -11.96 2.32
C ARG A 153 -6.49 -11.63 1.09
N GLN A 154 -6.38 -12.60 0.19
CA GLN A 154 -5.88 -12.35 -1.16
C GLN A 154 -7.06 -12.05 -2.10
N CYS A 155 -6.85 -11.14 -3.05
CA CYS A 155 -7.84 -10.81 -4.07
C CYS A 155 -8.26 -12.03 -4.90
N GLU A 156 -9.57 -12.23 -5.08
CA GLU A 156 -10.13 -13.26 -5.96
C GLU A 156 -10.24 -12.78 -7.44
N GLY A 157 -9.70 -11.62 -7.77
CA GLY A 157 -9.67 -11.14 -9.15
C GLY A 157 -8.64 -11.90 -9.96
N ASP A 158 -8.93 -12.16 -11.24
CA ASP A 158 -8.04 -12.89 -12.14
C ASP A 158 -6.61 -12.31 -12.17
N ASN A 159 -5.59 -13.13 -11.92
CA ASN A 159 -4.18 -12.71 -11.88
C ASN A 159 -3.86 -11.52 -10.94
N CYS A 160 -4.62 -11.34 -9.85
CA CYS A 160 -4.37 -10.26 -8.88
C CYS A 160 -3.72 -10.79 -7.59
N PRO A 161 -2.41 -10.55 -7.35
CA PRO A 161 -1.70 -11.03 -6.17
C PRO A 161 -1.89 -10.13 -4.94
N ILE A 162 -2.66 -9.06 -5.04
CA ILE A 162 -2.84 -8.08 -3.96
C ILE A 162 -3.49 -8.74 -2.74
N VAL A 163 -2.94 -8.43 -1.58
CA VAL A 163 -3.45 -8.82 -0.27
C VAL A 163 -4.07 -7.59 0.40
N TYR A 164 -5.19 -7.76 1.08
CA TYR A 164 -5.91 -6.69 1.77
C TYR A 164 -6.45 -7.18 3.11
N LEU A 165 -6.76 -6.21 3.98
CA LEU A 165 -7.48 -6.44 5.23
C LEU A 165 -8.99 -6.37 4.97
N ASP A 166 -9.72 -7.46 5.21
CA ASP A 166 -11.17 -7.50 5.08
C ASP A 166 -11.87 -6.94 6.33
N THR A 167 -12.16 -5.65 6.30
CA THR A 167 -12.94 -4.94 7.33
C THR A 167 -14.44 -4.89 7.01
N SER A 168 -14.89 -5.57 5.95
CA SER A 168 -16.30 -5.56 5.55
C SER A 168 -17.19 -6.29 6.57
N ARG A 169 -18.46 -5.88 6.66
CA ARG A 169 -19.44 -6.52 7.55
C ARG A 169 -19.61 -8.00 7.18
N GLY A 170 -19.20 -8.86 8.11
CA GLY A 170 -19.26 -10.32 7.94
C GLY A 170 -18.16 -10.89 7.03
N ARG A 171 -17.09 -10.14 6.75
CA ARG A 171 -15.91 -10.59 5.99
C ARG A 171 -16.27 -11.19 4.62
N ARG A 172 -17.04 -10.42 3.84
CA ARG A 172 -17.58 -10.84 2.53
C ARG A 172 -16.89 -10.15 1.35
N ARG A 173 -15.84 -9.38 1.59
CA ARG A 173 -15.10 -8.72 0.51
C ARG A 173 -14.31 -9.78 -0.24
N ARG A 174 -14.52 -9.85 -1.55
CA ARG A 174 -13.85 -10.81 -2.45
C ARG A 174 -12.67 -10.20 -3.24
N TRP A 175 -12.65 -8.87 -3.37
CA TRP A 175 -11.69 -8.17 -4.23
C TRP A 175 -10.98 -7.06 -3.49
N CYS A 176 -9.70 -6.85 -3.83
CA CYS A 176 -8.90 -5.74 -3.29
C CYS A 176 -9.44 -4.36 -3.70
N SER A 177 -10.31 -4.24 -4.69
CA SER A 177 -11.11 -3.03 -4.95
C SER A 177 -12.36 -3.41 -5.71
N SER A 178 -13.50 -2.83 -5.31
CA SER A 178 -14.76 -3.02 -6.03
C SER A 178 -14.73 -2.34 -7.40
N GLU A 179 -13.99 -1.24 -7.51
CA GLU A 179 -13.91 -0.40 -8.71
C GLU A 179 -12.92 -0.95 -9.73
N VAL A 180 -11.80 -1.54 -9.27
CA VAL A 180 -10.79 -2.14 -10.15
C VAL A 180 -11.10 -3.62 -10.41
N CYS A 181 -10.76 -4.50 -9.45
CA CYS A 181 -10.89 -5.94 -9.64
C CYS A 181 -12.36 -6.38 -9.70
N GLY A 182 -13.22 -5.84 -8.83
CA GLY A 182 -14.65 -6.16 -8.83
C GLY A 182 -15.33 -5.78 -10.14
N ASN A 183 -15.02 -4.61 -10.70
CA ASN A 183 -15.55 -4.19 -11.99
C ASN A 183 -15.02 -5.06 -13.13
N ARG A 184 -13.71 -5.33 -13.16
CA ARG A 184 -13.10 -6.21 -14.16
C ARG A 184 -13.78 -7.58 -14.21
N GLU A 185 -14.05 -8.19 -13.06
CA GLU A 185 -14.77 -9.48 -13.00
C GLU A 185 -16.24 -9.38 -13.44
N ARG A 186 -16.95 -8.29 -13.11
CA ARG A 186 -18.32 -8.05 -13.60
C ARG A 186 -18.35 -7.92 -15.13
N VAL A 187 -17.42 -7.15 -15.71
CA VAL A 187 -17.29 -6.97 -17.15
C VAL A 187 -16.93 -8.28 -17.85
N ALA A 188 -15.97 -9.03 -17.33
CA ALA A 188 -15.59 -10.33 -17.89
C ALA A 188 -16.77 -11.32 -17.89
N ARG A 189 -17.56 -11.37 -16.80
CA ARG A 189 -18.77 -12.19 -16.72
C ARG A 189 -19.83 -11.76 -17.73
N HIS A 190 -20.05 -10.46 -17.89
CA HIS A 190 -20.99 -9.93 -18.90
C HIS A 190 -20.57 -10.35 -20.32
N ARG A 191 -19.29 -10.20 -20.66
CA ARG A 191 -18.74 -10.62 -21.96
C ARG A 191 -18.92 -12.12 -22.22
N ARG A 192 -18.64 -12.98 -21.23
CA ARG A 192 -18.86 -14.43 -21.34
C ARG A 192 -20.33 -14.78 -21.61
N ARG A 193 -21.27 -14.14 -20.90
CA ARG A 193 -22.71 -14.34 -21.11
C ARG A 193 -23.15 -13.88 -22.51
N ALA A 194 -22.67 -12.73 -22.96
CA ALA A 194 -22.98 -12.21 -24.29
C ALA A 194 -22.41 -13.09 -25.42
N ALA A 195 -21.25 -13.70 -25.23
CA ALA A 195 -20.68 -14.65 -26.19
C ALA A 195 -21.50 -15.94 -26.28
N LEU A 196 -21.92 -16.50 -25.14
CA LEU A 196 -22.76 -17.70 -25.09
C LEU A 196 -24.16 -17.48 -25.67
N ALA A 197 -24.71 -16.27 -25.56
CA ALA A 197 -26.01 -15.94 -26.15
C ALA A 197 -25.97 -15.71 -27.67
N ARG A 198 -24.77 -15.60 -28.26
CA ARG A 198 -24.55 -15.41 -29.70
C ARG A 198 -24.10 -16.69 -30.42
N ALA A 199 -23.75 -17.72 -29.65
CA ALA A 199 -23.41 -19.05 -30.14
C ALA A 199 -24.67 -19.92 -30.16
#